data_AF-A0A2W0B837-F1
#
_entry.id   AF-A0A2W0B837-F1
#
_cell.length_a   1.000
_cell.length_b   1.000
_cell.length_c   1.000
_cell.angle_alpha   90.00
_cell.angle_beta   90.00
_cell.angle_gamma   90.00
#
_symmetry.space_group_name_H-M   'P 1'
#
loop_
_entity.id
_entity.type
_entity.pdbx_description
1 polymer ?
#
loop_
_entity_poly.entity_id
_entity_poly.type
_entity_poly.pdbx_seq_one_letter_code
_entity_poly.pdbx_strand_id
1 'polypeptide(L)'
;MRRAIELSLQNVHSGNGGPFGAVVVKDGEIVGEGTNQVLASNDPSAHAEVIAIRAACQKLNTFQLAGCEVYTSCEPCPMCMGLIYWARPKDVYYANTAADAAKIGFDDAVIYHELTLPNSQRSIRMQQVLRQEALAAFEAWENKPDKVPY
;
A
#
# COMPACT_ATOMS: atom_id res chain seq x y z
N MET A 1 6.44 7.59 14.02
CA MET A 1 7.74 7.41 13.30
C MET A 1 8.73 6.47 14.00
N ARG A 2 9.21 6.74 15.23
CA ARG A 2 10.22 5.86 15.88
C ARG A 2 9.85 4.37 15.88
N ARG A 3 8.58 4.04 16.16
CA ARG A 3 8.07 2.67 16.12
C ARG A 3 8.14 2.03 14.72
N ALA A 4 7.84 2.78 13.65
CA ALA A 4 7.97 2.28 12.28
C ALA A 4 9.43 1.93 11.92
N ILE A 5 10.38 2.76 12.38
CA ILE A 5 11.83 2.49 12.22
C ILE A 5 12.27 1.27 13.04
N GLU A 6 11.79 1.14 14.27
CA GLU A 6 12.06 -0.03 15.12
C GLU A 6 11.58 -1.33 14.46
N LEU A 7 10.34 -1.35 13.99
CA LEU A 7 9.76 -2.48 13.26
C LEU A 7 10.58 -2.83 12.01
N SER A 8 10.98 -1.81 11.25
CA SER A 8 11.85 -1.97 10.07
C SER A 8 13.18 -2.65 10.43
N LEU A 9 13.85 -2.22 11.50
CA LEU A 9 15.12 -2.80 11.95
C LEU A 9 14.94 -4.25 12.43
N GLN A 10 13.89 -4.51 13.21
CA GLN A 10 13.57 -5.86 13.70
C GLN A 10 13.29 -6.82 12.53
N ASN A 11 12.62 -6.35 11.47
CA ASN A 11 12.30 -7.17 10.31
C ASN A 11 13.56 -7.62 9.55
N VAL A 12 14.55 -6.74 9.41
CA VAL A 12 15.86 -7.08 8.83
C VAL A 12 16.60 -8.08 9.70
N HIS A 13 16.70 -7.81 11.02
CA HIS A 13 17.46 -8.66 11.93
C HIS A 13 16.86 -10.06 12.10
N SER A 14 15.54 -10.19 11.96
CA SER A 14 14.86 -11.50 12.03
C SER A 14 14.99 -12.31 10.73
N GLY A 15 15.41 -11.69 9.62
CA GLY A 15 15.46 -12.34 8.30
C GLY A 15 14.07 -12.56 7.65
N ASN A 16 13.01 -11.96 8.22
CA ASN A 16 11.63 -12.18 7.77
C ASN A 16 11.28 -11.37 6.50
N GLY A 17 12.01 -10.29 6.19
CA GLY A 17 11.73 -9.49 5.00
C GLY A 17 12.59 -8.23 4.87
N GLY A 18 12.15 -7.33 4.00
CA GLY A 18 12.88 -6.09 3.68
C GLY A 18 12.86 -5.04 4.81
N PRO A 19 13.68 -3.97 4.69
CA PRO A 19 13.87 -2.91 5.68
C PRO A 19 12.71 -1.90 5.68
N PHE A 20 11.48 -2.38 5.89
CA PHE A 20 10.30 -1.52 5.91
C PHE A 20 9.37 -1.86 7.07
N GLY A 21 8.93 -0.81 7.77
CA GLY A 21 7.97 -0.86 8.86
C GLY A 21 7.01 0.31 8.77
N ALA A 22 5.76 0.10 9.19
CA ALA A 22 4.74 1.13 9.19
C ALA A 22 3.79 0.97 10.38
N VAL A 23 3.20 2.08 10.81
CA VAL A 23 2.14 2.11 11.83
C VAL A 23 1.01 3.05 11.39
N VAL A 24 -0.21 2.68 11.75
CA VAL A 24 -1.40 3.54 11.63
C VAL A 24 -1.79 4.02 13.02
N VAL A 25 -2.01 5.31 13.17
CA VAL A 25 -2.37 5.97 14.43
C VAL A 25 -3.75 6.58 14.31
N LYS A 26 -4.57 6.46 15.36
CA LYS A 26 -5.84 7.17 15.51
C LYS A 26 -5.92 7.73 16.92
N ASP A 27 -6.18 9.03 17.05
CA ASP A 27 -6.31 9.72 18.34
C ASP A 27 -5.11 9.50 19.29
N GLY A 28 -3.90 9.45 18.72
CA GLY A 28 -2.65 9.22 19.46
C GLY A 28 -2.34 7.75 19.78
N GLU A 29 -3.22 6.82 19.44
CA GLU A 29 -3.02 5.39 19.67
C GLU A 29 -2.68 4.63 18.38
N ILE A 30 -1.76 3.67 18.48
CA ILE A 30 -1.46 2.77 17.36
C ILE A 30 -2.63 1.78 17.18
N VAL A 31 -3.24 1.82 16.00
CA VAL A 31 -4.35 0.96 15.60
C VAL A 31 -3.94 -0.11 14.58
N GLY A 32 -2.76 0.00 13.97
CA GLY A 32 -2.19 -1.04 13.13
C GLY A 32 -0.68 -0.92 13.07
N GLU A 33 0.01 -2.07 13.03
CA GLU A 33 1.44 -2.16 12.81
C GLU A 33 1.70 -3.13 11.66
N GLY A 34 2.77 -2.90 10.91
CA GLY A 34 3.15 -3.75 9.79
C GLY A 34 4.64 -3.70 9.50
N THR A 35 5.17 -4.82 9.05
CA THR A 35 6.50 -4.95 8.46
C THR A 35 6.37 -5.55 7.07
N ASN A 36 7.40 -5.38 6.23
CA ASN A 36 7.45 -6.08 4.96
C ASN A 36 7.53 -7.60 5.19
N GLN A 37 6.56 -8.35 4.65
CA GLN A 37 6.46 -9.80 4.80
C GLN A 37 6.49 -10.52 3.44
N VAL A 38 6.90 -9.84 2.36
CA VAL A 38 6.85 -10.38 0.99
C VAL A 38 7.43 -11.79 0.88
N LEU A 39 8.63 -11.99 1.46
CA LEU A 39 9.31 -13.29 1.44
C LEU A 39 8.67 -14.28 2.41
N ALA A 40 8.36 -13.84 3.64
CA ALA A 40 7.81 -14.70 4.69
C ALA A 40 6.41 -15.24 4.35
N SER A 41 5.57 -14.47 3.66
CA SER A 41 4.18 -14.83 3.35
C SER A 41 3.95 -15.24 1.90
N ASN A 42 4.97 -15.21 1.03
CA ASN A 42 4.83 -15.38 -0.41
C ASN A 42 3.72 -14.48 -1.02
N ASP A 43 3.61 -13.24 -0.52
CA ASP A 43 2.63 -12.25 -0.97
C ASP A 43 3.38 -10.99 -1.44
N PRO A 44 3.48 -10.71 -2.75
CA PRO A 44 4.17 -9.51 -3.24
C PRO A 44 3.47 -8.21 -2.80
N SER A 45 2.21 -8.27 -2.34
CA SER A 45 1.51 -7.11 -1.80
C SER A 45 1.78 -6.86 -0.31
N ALA A 46 2.45 -7.77 0.40
CA ALA A 46 2.69 -7.69 1.85
C ALA A 46 3.80 -6.69 2.22
N HIS A 47 3.69 -5.46 1.74
CA HIS A 47 4.48 -4.31 2.15
C HIS A 47 4.05 -3.81 3.53
N ALA A 48 4.94 -3.11 4.23
CA ALA A 48 4.69 -2.68 5.60
C ALA A 48 3.42 -1.83 5.74
N GLU A 49 3.21 -0.89 4.82
CA GLU A 49 2.03 -0.01 4.78
C GLU A 49 0.75 -0.81 4.52
N VAL A 50 0.83 -1.81 3.64
CA VAL A 50 -0.31 -2.71 3.35
C VAL A 50 -0.69 -3.51 4.59
N ILE A 51 0.28 -4.11 5.28
CA ILE A 51 0.04 -4.86 6.50
C ILE A 51 -0.53 -3.96 7.60
N ALA A 52 0.05 -2.78 7.81
CA ALA A 52 -0.41 -1.83 8.83
C ALA A 52 -1.84 -1.32 8.55
N ILE A 53 -2.16 -0.99 7.29
CA ILE A 53 -3.50 -0.56 6.89
C ILE A 53 -4.52 -1.69 7.05
N ARG A 54 -4.19 -2.92 6.61
CA ARG A 54 -5.06 -4.09 6.79
C ARG A 54 -5.35 -4.33 8.28
N ALA A 55 -4.33 -4.30 9.14
CA ALA A 55 -4.48 -4.46 10.58
C ALA A 55 -5.36 -3.36 11.21
N ALA A 56 -5.16 -2.10 10.80
CA ALA A 56 -5.95 -0.97 11.29
C ALA A 56 -7.42 -1.07 10.87
N CYS A 57 -7.68 -1.38 9.60
CA CYS A 57 -9.03 -1.59 9.08
C CYS A 57 -9.76 -2.73 9.83
N GLN A 58 -9.08 -3.84 10.09
CA GLN A 58 -9.63 -4.94 10.88
C GLN A 58 -9.93 -4.52 12.33
N LYS A 59 -8.97 -3.87 13.01
CA LYS A 59 -9.16 -3.42 14.40
C LYS A 59 -10.31 -2.43 14.56
N LEU A 60 -10.45 -1.51 13.60
CA LEU A 60 -11.48 -0.47 13.60
C LEU A 60 -12.79 -0.90 12.93
N ASN A 61 -12.86 -2.13 12.41
CA ASN A 61 -13.98 -2.66 11.63
C ASN A 61 -14.48 -1.70 10.55
N THR A 62 -13.55 -1.22 9.72
CA THR A 62 -13.80 -0.22 8.66
C THR A 62 -12.93 -0.52 7.44
N PHE A 63 -13.34 -0.04 6.27
CA PHE A 63 -12.50 -0.02 5.06
C PHE A 63 -11.95 1.39 4.77
N GLN A 64 -12.19 2.35 5.67
CA GLN A 64 -11.73 3.73 5.60
C GLN A 64 -11.03 4.13 6.88
N LEU A 65 -9.88 4.77 6.75
CA LEU A 65 -9.02 5.25 7.83
C LEU A 65 -9.15 6.76 8.03
N ALA A 66 -10.33 7.33 7.76
CA ALA A 66 -10.59 8.76 7.97
C ALA A 66 -10.22 9.18 9.41
N GLY A 67 -9.43 10.25 9.53
CA GLY A 67 -8.90 10.74 10.81
C GLY A 67 -7.68 9.98 11.34
N CYS A 68 -7.26 8.88 10.70
CA CYS A 68 -6.02 8.20 11.03
C CYS A 68 -4.81 8.85 10.33
N GLU A 69 -3.63 8.62 10.89
CA GLU A 69 -2.34 9.02 10.35
C GLU A 69 -1.52 7.77 10.03
N VAL A 70 -0.80 7.75 8.91
CA VAL A 70 0.12 6.66 8.56
C VAL A 70 1.55 7.14 8.74
N TYR A 71 2.34 6.39 9.50
CA TYR A 71 3.78 6.61 9.62
C TYR A 71 4.50 5.42 9.01
N THR A 72 5.32 5.65 7.98
CA THR A 72 6.09 4.62 7.28
C THR A 72 7.59 4.89 7.38
N SER A 73 8.42 3.85 7.50
CA SER A 73 9.88 4.00 7.60
C SER A 73 10.52 4.47 6.30
N CYS A 74 9.82 4.34 5.17
CA CYS A 74 10.25 4.80 3.85
C CYS A 74 9.06 5.41 3.09
N GLU A 75 9.35 6.35 2.20
CA GLU A 75 8.40 6.90 1.23
C GLU A 75 7.61 5.76 0.56
N PRO A 76 6.27 5.82 0.49
CA PRO A 76 5.47 4.74 -0.07
C PRO A 76 5.79 4.49 -1.55
N CYS A 77 5.94 3.22 -1.92
CA CYS A 77 5.99 2.82 -3.34
C CYS A 77 4.64 3.06 -4.03
N PRO A 78 4.54 2.98 -5.37
CA PRO A 78 3.29 3.26 -6.07
C PRO A 78 2.10 2.41 -5.65
N MET A 79 2.33 1.13 -5.29
CA MET A 79 1.29 0.25 -4.76
C MET A 79 0.78 0.73 -3.40
N CYS A 80 1.70 1.00 -2.46
CA CYS A 80 1.35 1.48 -1.12
C CYS A 80 0.69 2.86 -1.19
N MET A 81 1.16 3.74 -2.07
CA MET A 81 0.54 5.03 -2.34
C MET A 81 -0.90 4.85 -2.84
N GLY A 82 -1.13 3.96 -3.81
CA GLY A 82 -2.48 3.63 -4.26
C GLY A 82 -3.40 3.15 -3.13
N LEU A 83 -2.91 2.23 -2.28
CA LEU A 83 -3.67 1.76 -1.12
C LEU A 83 -3.98 2.89 -0.11
N ILE A 84 -3.02 3.78 0.15
CA ILE A 84 -3.23 4.96 0.99
C ILE A 84 -4.39 5.81 0.45
N TYR A 85 -4.42 6.09 -0.85
CA TYR A 85 -5.52 6.83 -1.47
C TYR A 85 -6.87 6.11 -1.35
N TRP A 86 -6.91 4.78 -1.45
CA TRP A 86 -8.13 3.99 -1.21
C TRP A 86 -8.56 4.01 0.25
N ALA A 87 -7.61 3.97 1.19
CA ALA A 87 -7.87 3.94 2.62
C ALA A 87 -8.24 5.32 3.20
N ARG A 88 -7.88 6.42 2.52
CA ARG A 88 -8.20 7.81 2.90
C ARG A 88 -7.80 8.20 4.34
N PRO A 89 -6.55 7.93 4.80
CA PRO A 89 -6.06 8.53 6.03
C PRO A 89 -5.97 10.06 5.88
N LYS A 90 -5.88 10.74 7.01
CA LYS A 90 -5.73 12.20 7.06
C LYS A 90 -4.35 12.64 6.57
N ASP A 91 -3.30 12.02 7.08
CA ASP A 91 -1.91 12.40 6.83
C ASP A 91 -1.01 11.16 6.66
N VAL A 92 0.06 11.31 5.88
CA VAL A 92 1.13 10.32 5.76
C VAL A 92 2.47 10.98 6.09
N TYR A 93 3.24 10.32 6.95
CA TYR A 93 4.57 10.74 7.36
C TYR A 93 5.58 9.63 7.01
N TYR A 94 6.69 9.98 6.36
CA TYR A 94 7.73 9.03 5.96
C TYR A 94 9.11 9.47 6.44
N ALA A 95 10.06 8.53 6.53
CA ALA A 95 11.44 8.80 6.96
C ALA A 95 12.44 8.68 5.80
N ASN A 96 12.78 7.46 5.36
CA ASN A 96 13.65 7.26 4.20
C ASN A 96 12.93 7.69 2.92
N THR A 97 13.68 8.05 1.89
CA THR A 97 13.16 8.47 0.58
C THR A 97 13.15 7.32 -0.42
N ALA A 98 12.40 7.47 -1.53
CA ALA A 98 12.47 6.53 -2.65
C ALA A 98 13.90 6.38 -3.21
N ALA A 99 14.73 7.43 -3.14
CA ALA A 99 16.14 7.38 -3.55
C ALA A 99 16.99 6.50 -2.61
N ASP A 100 16.71 6.51 -1.31
CA ASP A 100 17.38 5.64 -0.35
C ASP A 100 17.04 4.17 -0.59
N ALA A 101 15.78 3.86 -0.88
CA ALA A 101 15.33 2.51 -1.25
C ALA A 101 15.98 2.02 -2.57
N ALA A 102 16.01 2.88 -3.59
CA ALA A 102 16.62 2.57 -4.89
C ALA A 102 18.13 2.29 -4.75
N LYS A 103 18.84 3.04 -3.90
CA LYS A 103 20.29 2.86 -3.67
C LYS A 103 20.64 1.46 -3.14
N ILE A 104 19.72 0.79 -2.46
CA ILE A 104 19.91 -0.57 -1.93
C ILE A 104 19.20 -1.65 -2.78
N GLY A 105 18.73 -1.30 -3.98
CA GLY A 105 18.24 -2.25 -4.97
C GLY A 105 16.73 -2.50 -4.98
N PHE A 106 15.91 -1.62 -4.40
CA PHE A 106 14.45 -1.71 -4.55
C PHE A 106 13.96 -0.93 -5.78
N ASP A 107 12.96 -1.51 -6.46
CA ASP A 107 12.47 -1.06 -7.77
C ASP A 107 11.40 0.05 -7.71
N ASP A 108 11.25 0.75 -6.58
CA ASP A 108 10.20 1.77 -6.38
C ASP A 108 10.18 2.80 -7.52
N ALA A 109 11.36 3.28 -7.93
CA ALA A 109 11.53 4.24 -9.02
C ALA A 109 11.16 3.68 -10.40
N VAL A 110 11.35 2.38 -10.63
CA VAL A 110 10.98 1.72 -11.90
C VAL A 110 9.47 1.71 -12.06
N ILE A 111 8.74 1.35 -11.00
CA ILE A 111 7.27 1.31 -11.04
C ILE A 111 6.71 2.73 -11.22
N TYR A 112 7.28 3.74 -10.55
CA TYR A 112 6.89 5.13 -10.77
C TYR A 112 7.04 5.55 -12.24
N HIS A 113 8.14 5.16 -12.89
CA HIS A 113 8.34 5.42 -14.31
C HIS A 113 7.31 4.71 -15.20
N GLU A 114 7.08 3.41 -14.99
CA GLU A 114 6.13 2.61 -15.79
C GLU A 114 4.70 3.18 -15.77
N LEU A 115 4.29 3.78 -14.65
CA LEU A 115 2.98 4.42 -14.53
C LEU A 115 2.82 5.66 -15.41
N THR A 116 3.90 6.33 -15.78
CA THR A 116 3.88 7.49 -16.68
C THR A 116 3.77 7.10 -18.16
N LEU A 117 4.07 5.83 -18.50
CA LEU A 117 4.05 5.35 -19.88
C LEU A 117 2.63 5.00 -20.33
N PRO A 118 2.29 5.21 -21.63
CA PRO A 118 1.10 4.62 -22.23
C PRO A 118 1.08 3.10 -22.05
N ASN A 119 -0.10 2.50 -21.90
CA ASN A 119 -0.24 1.04 -21.69
C ASN A 119 0.51 0.18 -22.72
N SER A 120 0.63 0.65 -23.96
CA SER A 120 1.35 -0.05 -25.04
C SER A 120 2.88 0.00 -24.94
N GLN A 121 3.42 0.87 -24.09
CA GLN A 121 4.86 1.09 -23.93
C GLN A 121 5.41 0.58 -22.59
N ARG A 122 4.55 0.04 -21.72
CA ARG A 122 4.97 -0.58 -20.46
C ARG A 122 5.74 -1.88 -20.73
N SER A 123 6.69 -2.16 -19.85
CA SER A 123 7.46 -3.42 -19.82
C SER A 123 6.55 -4.64 -19.65
N ILE A 124 5.49 -4.51 -18.84
CA ILE A 124 4.44 -5.51 -18.70
C ILE A 124 3.41 -5.29 -19.80
N ARG A 125 3.31 -6.25 -20.72
CA ARG A 125 2.35 -6.20 -21.83
C ARG A 125 0.91 -6.13 -21.32
N MET A 126 0.22 -5.04 -21.65
CA MET A 126 -1.20 -4.87 -21.39
C MET A 126 -2.01 -5.00 -22.69
N GLN A 127 -3.01 -5.87 -22.70
CA GLN A 127 -3.93 -6.02 -23.83
C GLN A 127 -5.38 -5.95 -23.37
N GLN A 128 -6.18 -5.12 -24.04
CA GLN A 128 -7.61 -5.07 -23.79
C GLN A 128 -8.32 -6.17 -24.57
N VAL A 129 -9.18 -6.93 -23.89
CA VAL A 129 -10.00 -8.00 -24.46
C VAL A 129 -11.42 -7.93 -23.87
N LEU A 130 -12.43 -8.37 -24.63
CA LEU A 130 -13.83 -8.52 -24.19
C LEU A 130 -14.47 -7.28 -23.53
N ARG A 131 -14.10 -6.06 -23.96
CA ARG A 131 -14.60 -4.81 -23.34
C ARG A 131 -16.13 -4.74 -23.27
N GLN A 132 -16.83 -5.11 -24.35
CA GLN A 132 -18.30 -4.98 -24.41
C GLN A 132 -19.00 -5.92 -23.42
N GLU A 133 -18.48 -7.14 -23.24
CA GLU A 133 -19.01 -8.09 -22.25
C GLU A 133 -18.73 -7.61 -20.81
N ALA A 134 -17.54 -7.04 -20.57
CA ALA A 134 -17.15 -6.56 -19.25
C ALA A 134 -17.97 -5.35 -18.77
N LEU A 135 -18.50 -4.52 -19.67
CA LEU A 135 -19.34 -3.37 -19.32
C LEU A 135 -20.60 -3.76 -18.55
N ALA A 136 -21.11 -4.98 -18.74
CA ALA A 136 -22.28 -5.48 -18.01
C ALA A 136 -22.10 -5.45 -16.48
N ALA A 137 -20.87 -5.66 -15.99
CA ALA A 137 -20.59 -5.56 -14.54
C ALA A 137 -20.68 -4.10 -14.04
N PHE A 138 -20.29 -3.13 -14.86
CA PHE A 138 -20.39 -1.71 -14.50
C PHE A 138 -21.84 -1.22 -14.55
N GLU A 139 -22.62 -1.67 -15.53
CA GLU A 139 -24.07 -1.41 -15.59
C GLU A 139 -24.79 -2.04 -14.39
N ALA A 140 -24.42 -3.26 -13.99
CA ALA A 140 -24.96 -3.91 -12.80
C ALA A 140 -24.64 -3.12 -11.53
N TRP A 141 -23.41 -2.60 -11.39
CA TRP A 141 -23.05 -1.71 -10.28
C TRP A 141 -23.79 -0.36 -10.36
N GLU A 142 -23.95 0.23 -11.54
CA GLU A 142 -24.67 1.48 -11.72
C GLU A 142 -26.12 1.38 -11.24
N ASN A 143 -26.79 0.28 -11.58
CA ASN A 143 -28.20 0.04 -11.25
C ASN A 143 -28.44 -0.58 -9.86
N LYS A 144 -27.39 -0.93 -9.11
CA LYS A 144 -27.54 -1.51 -7.76
C LYS A 144 -27.96 -0.43 -6.75
N PRO A 145 -29.17 -0.51 -6.15
CA PRO A 145 -29.70 0.55 -5.30
C PRO A 145 -29.04 0.63 -3.92
N ASP A 146 -28.52 -0.48 -3.42
CA ASP A 146 -27.88 -0.67 -2.11
C ASP A 146 -26.35 -0.77 -2.20
N LYS A 147 -25.76 -0.24 -3.28
CA LYS A 147 -24.30 -0.24 -3.44
C LYS A 147 -23.64 0.69 -2.42
N VAL A 148 -22.55 0.22 -1.82
CA VAL A 148 -21.71 1.03 -0.93
C VAL A 148 -20.57 1.60 -1.77
N PRO A 149 -20.48 2.93 -1.96
CA PRO A 149 -19.32 3.52 -2.61
C PRO A 149 -18.08 3.35 -1.73
N TYR A 150 -16.94 3.05 -2.34
CA TYR A 150 -15.67 2.91 -1.65
C TYR A 150 -14.54 3.47 -2.49
#